data_AF-A0A7V9LXW2-F1
#
_entry.id   AF-A0A7V9LXW2-F1
#
_cell.length_a   1.000
_cell.length_b   1.000
_cell.length_c   1.000
_cell.angle_alpha   90.00
_cell.angle_beta   90.00
_cell.angle_gamma   90.00
#
_symmetry.space_group_name_H-M   'P 1'
#
loop_
_entity.id
_entity.type
_entity.pdbx_description
1 polymer ?
#
loop_
_entity_poly.entity_id
_entity_poly.type
_entity_poly.pdbx_seq_one_letter_code
_entity_poly.pdbx_strand_id
1 'polypeptide(L)'
;MRESQPVRSARRFLWRRLAALIFSVTMLGFGSAASPAPVAAGGSCLGFQNYVTPPNFIYVLRQSGPARGHRQKVDMRQWTKHVVGTQMPGYYPRETLRAQAVFVKQYGWYYAMKGHWRGGRDVDGLCYDIKDAGDGWYIPEQRGYTRSQSDAVDATWD
;
A
#
# COMPACT_ATOMS: atom_id res chain seq x y z
N MET A 1 21.90 -37.54 -90.92
CA MET A 1 21.90 -38.56 -89.85
C MET A 1 21.67 -37.85 -88.52
N ARG A 2 20.80 -38.42 -87.70
CA ARG A 2 20.06 -37.79 -86.60
C ARG A 2 20.76 -38.17 -85.30
N GLU A 3 21.24 -37.20 -84.53
CA GLU A 3 21.86 -37.47 -83.23
C GLU A 3 20.99 -36.91 -82.10
N SER A 4 20.46 -37.85 -81.32
CA SER A 4 19.46 -37.68 -80.28
C SER A 4 20.10 -37.41 -78.92
N GLN A 5 19.65 -36.36 -78.24
CA GLN A 5 20.01 -36.02 -76.85
C GLN A 5 19.10 -36.78 -75.85
N PRO A 6 19.64 -37.44 -74.79
CA PRO A 6 18.81 -37.92 -73.70
C PRO A 6 18.83 -37.00 -72.46
N VAL A 7 17.64 -36.41 -72.23
CA VAL A 7 16.89 -36.30 -70.97
C VAL A 7 17.68 -35.99 -69.67
N ARG A 8 17.64 -34.71 -69.26
CA ARG A 8 18.00 -34.27 -67.90
C ARG A 8 17.00 -34.80 -66.87
N SER A 9 17.43 -35.88 -66.20
CA SER A 9 17.02 -36.42 -64.91
C SER A 9 16.05 -35.56 -64.07
N ALA A 10 14.79 -36.03 -64.03
CA ALA A 10 13.67 -35.59 -63.23
C ALA A 10 13.81 -35.85 -61.70
N ARG A 11 15.02 -35.68 -61.13
CA ARG A 11 15.29 -35.97 -59.71
C ARG A 11 15.27 -34.77 -58.77
N ARG A 12 15.19 -33.54 -59.29
CA ARG A 12 15.28 -32.31 -58.45
C ARG A 12 13.92 -31.70 -58.07
N PHE A 13 12.81 -32.28 -58.51
CA PHE A 13 11.47 -31.69 -58.31
C PHE A 13 10.62 -32.39 -57.25
N LEU A 14 10.94 -33.64 -56.86
CA LEU A 14 10.18 -34.37 -55.85
C LEU A 14 10.62 -34.13 -54.40
N TRP A 15 11.82 -33.61 -54.16
CA TRP A 15 12.29 -33.31 -52.80
C TRP A 15 11.88 -31.92 -52.27
N ARG A 16 11.19 -31.12 -53.09
CA ARG A 16 10.67 -29.80 -52.67
C ARG A 16 9.23 -29.83 -52.13
N ARG A 17 8.53 -30.97 -52.19
CA ARG A 17 7.12 -31.07 -51.75
C ARG A 17 6.87 -31.87 -50.47
N LEU A 18 7.91 -32.44 -49.85
CA LEU A 18 7.79 -33.16 -48.58
C LEU A 18 8.27 -32.38 -47.34
N ALA A 19 8.89 -31.21 -47.52
CA ALA A 19 9.28 -30.34 -46.40
C ALA A 19 8.20 -29.33 -45.97
N ALA A 20 7.07 -29.27 -46.69
CA ALA A 20 6.00 -28.29 -46.45
C ALA A 20 4.80 -28.83 -45.64
N LEU A 21 4.80 -30.12 -45.26
CA LEU A 21 3.68 -30.75 -44.54
C LEU A 21 3.96 -31.11 -43.08
N ILE A 22 5.19 -30.90 -42.59
CA ILE A 22 5.55 -31.13 -41.17
C ILE A 22 5.51 -29.81 -40.35
N PHE A 23 5.31 -28.66 -40.98
CA PHE A 23 5.25 -27.36 -40.30
C PHE A 23 3.81 -26.85 -40.04
N SER A 24 2.81 -27.74 -40.06
CA SER A 24 1.39 -27.34 -39.92
C SER A 24 0.65 -28.02 -38.76
N VAL A 25 1.34 -28.74 -37.87
CA VAL A 25 0.71 -29.46 -36.73
C VAL A 25 1.16 -28.92 -35.36
N THR A 26 1.81 -27.76 -35.30
CA THR A 26 2.28 -27.14 -34.03
C THR A 26 1.67 -25.75 -33.78
N MET A 27 0.41 -25.51 -34.16
CA MET A 27 -0.29 -24.24 -33.90
C MET A 27 -1.72 -24.45 -33.36
N LEU A 28 -1.92 -25.48 -32.52
CA LEU A 28 -3.20 -25.75 -31.85
C LEU A 28 -3.02 -26.02 -30.34
N GLY A 29 -2.06 -25.35 -29.70
CA GLY A 29 -1.75 -25.56 -28.28
C GLY A 29 -1.50 -24.30 -27.44
N PHE A 30 -1.63 -23.09 -27.99
CA PHE A 30 -1.50 -21.84 -27.23
C PHE A 30 -2.86 -21.14 -27.11
N GLY A 31 -3.76 -21.75 -26.37
CA GLY A 31 -5.14 -21.29 -26.25
C GLY A 31 -5.64 -21.35 -24.82
N SER A 32 -4.96 -20.67 -23.91
CA SER A 32 -5.50 -20.01 -22.70
C SER A 32 -4.33 -19.63 -21.79
N ALA A 33 -3.56 -18.60 -22.17
CA ALA A 33 -2.94 -17.80 -21.13
C ALA A 33 -4.11 -17.15 -20.39
N ALA A 34 -4.39 -17.59 -19.17
CA ALA A 34 -5.30 -16.87 -18.29
C ALA A 34 -4.84 -15.41 -18.29
N SER A 35 -5.70 -14.50 -18.73
CA SER A 35 -5.43 -13.08 -18.61
C SER A 35 -5.00 -12.84 -17.16
N PRO A 36 -3.85 -12.19 -16.90
CA PRO A 36 -3.50 -11.84 -15.53
C PRO A 36 -4.72 -11.12 -14.96
N ALA A 37 -5.18 -11.58 -13.80
CA ALA A 37 -6.28 -10.91 -13.11
C ALA A 37 -5.94 -9.41 -13.08
N PRO A 38 -6.91 -8.51 -13.31
CA PRO A 38 -6.65 -7.09 -13.20
C PRO A 38 -6.08 -6.85 -11.81
N VAL A 39 -4.77 -6.56 -11.73
CA VAL A 39 -4.19 -5.97 -10.54
C VAL A 39 -4.95 -4.68 -10.42
N ALA A 40 -5.84 -4.58 -9.42
CA ALA A 40 -6.54 -3.35 -9.11
C ALA A 40 -5.48 -2.25 -9.16
N ALA A 41 -5.58 -1.35 -10.15
CA ALA A 41 -4.67 -0.23 -10.30
C ALA A 41 -4.57 0.37 -8.91
N GLY A 42 -3.41 0.20 -8.28
CA GLY A 42 -3.28 0.38 -6.84
C GLY A 42 -3.80 1.75 -6.54
N GLY A 43 -5.03 1.82 -6.01
CA GLY A 43 -5.69 3.08 -5.74
C GLY A 43 -4.67 3.86 -4.97
N SER A 44 -4.20 4.96 -5.54
CA SER A 44 -3.19 5.78 -4.89
C SER A 44 -3.71 5.98 -3.48
N CYS A 45 -2.90 5.70 -2.47
CA CYS A 45 -3.25 5.71 -1.05
C CYS A 45 -3.59 7.15 -0.61
N LEU A 46 -4.42 7.86 -1.37
CA LEU A 46 -4.58 9.29 -1.36
C LEU A 46 -5.20 9.61 -0.03
N GLY A 47 -4.37 10.25 0.77
CA GLY A 47 -4.72 10.80 2.03
C GLY A 47 -5.86 11.82 1.94
N PHE A 48 -6.26 12.25 3.10
CA PHE A 48 -7.25 13.26 3.37
C PHE A 48 -6.91 14.60 2.69
N GLN A 49 -7.92 15.36 2.23
CA GLN A 49 -7.71 16.57 1.42
C GLN A 49 -8.19 17.88 2.08
N ASN A 50 -8.86 17.82 3.23
CA ASN A 50 -9.25 19.03 3.95
C ASN A 50 -8.06 19.49 4.80
N TYR A 51 -7.67 20.76 4.64
CA TYR A 51 -6.52 21.41 5.27
C TYR A 51 -6.88 22.23 6.52
N VAL A 52 -8.17 22.30 6.87
CA VAL A 52 -8.69 23.11 7.99
C VAL A 52 -9.31 22.26 9.10
N THR A 53 -9.78 21.04 8.78
CA THR A 53 -10.34 20.11 9.77
C THR A 53 -9.57 18.79 9.73
N PRO A 54 -9.11 18.22 10.85
CA PRO A 54 -8.46 16.91 10.84
C PRO A 54 -9.43 15.79 10.43
N PRO A 55 -8.92 14.66 9.90
CA PRO A 55 -9.76 13.50 9.63
C PRO A 55 -10.31 12.90 10.92
N ASN A 56 -11.50 12.30 10.87
CA ASN A 56 -12.09 11.60 12.02
C ASN A 56 -11.29 10.35 12.43
N PHE A 57 -10.57 9.75 11.48
CA PHE A 57 -9.77 8.55 11.72
C PHE A 57 -8.53 8.53 10.84
N ILE A 58 -7.57 7.72 11.24
CA ILE A 58 -6.38 7.38 10.47
C ILE A 58 -6.17 5.87 10.48
N TYR A 59 -5.42 5.37 9.51
CA TYR A 59 -4.98 3.98 9.46
C TYR A 59 -3.55 3.87 10.03
N VAL A 60 -3.40 3.17 11.15
CA VAL A 60 -2.12 2.97 11.82
C VAL A 60 -1.61 1.56 11.53
N LEU A 61 -0.46 1.42 10.87
CA LEU A 61 0.23 0.14 10.79
C LEU A 61 0.73 -0.25 12.16
N ARG A 62 0.31 -1.42 12.65
CA ARG A 62 0.82 -1.97 13.90
C ARG A 62 2.12 -2.73 13.65
N GLN A 63 3.22 -2.31 14.26
CA GLN A 63 4.51 -2.99 14.19
C GLN A 63 4.72 -3.95 15.37
N SER A 64 3.86 -3.87 16.39
CA SER A 64 3.88 -4.73 17.57
C SER A 64 2.46 -5.09 18.04
N GLY A 65 2.37 -5.98 19.03
CA GLY A 65 1.10 -6.42 19.61
C GLY A 65 0.33 -7.42 18.74
N PRO A 66 -0.92 -7.75 19.12
CA PRO A 66 -1.74 -8.78 18.46
C PRO A 66 -2.06 -8.48 16.98
N ALA A 67 -2.04 -7.21 16.58
CA ALA A 67 -2.34 -6.78 15.22
C ALA A 67 -1.09 -6.53 14.35
N ARG A 68 0.08 -6.99 14.79
CA ARG A 68 1.36 -6.77 14.09
C ARG A 68 1.26 -7.12 12.60
N GLY A 69 1.72 -6.21 11.76
CA GLY A 69 1.72 -6.35 10.30
C GLY A 69 0.45 -5.83 9.64
N HIS A 70 -0.63 -5.63 10.38
CA HIS A 70 -1.90 -5.16 9.86
C HIS A 70 -2.14 -3.69 10.21
N ARG A 71 -2.85 -2.97 9.34
CA ARG A 71 -3.33 -1.63 9.69
C ARG A 71 -4.56 -1.70 10.61
N GLN A 72 -4.69 -0.72 11.49
CA GLN A 72 -5.89 -0.50 12.29
C GLN A 72 -6.52 0.84 11.93
N LYS A 73 -7.84 0.86 11.81
CA LYS A 73 -8.60 2.11 11.74
C LYS A 73 -8.74 2.67 13.14
N VAL A 74 -8.15 3.82 13.41
CA VAL A 74 -8.13 4.44 14.75
C VAL A 74 -8.77 5.81 14.67
N ASP A 75 -9.66 6.12 15.62
CA ASP A 75 -10.18 7.48 15.79
C ASP A 75 -9.02 8.45 16.05
N MET A 76 -8.98 9.54 15.29
CA MET A 76 -7.84 10.47 15.30
C MET A 76 -7.67 11.15 16.67
N ARG A 77 -8.77 11.39 17.39
CA ARG A 77 -8.76 11.98 18.73
C ARG A 77 -8.24 10.99 19.76
N GLN A 78 -8.71 9.75 19.72
CA GLN A 78 -8.20 8.68 20.58
C GLN A 78 -6.73 8.37 20.32
N TRP A 79 -6.33 8.32 19.04
CA TRP A 79 -4.92 8.18 18.66
C TRP A 79 -4.07 9.29 19.29
N THR A 80 -4.53 10.55 19.17
CA THR A 80 -3.84 11.71 19.77
C THR A 80 -3.71 11.57 21.28
N LYS A 81 -4.78 11.18 21.99
CA LYS A 81 -4.75 10.97 23.45
C LYS A 81 -3.72 9.91 23.86
N HIS A 82 -3.69 8.77 23.18
CA HIS A 82 -2.71 7.72 23.47
C HIS A 82 -1.29 8.18 23.21
N VAL A 83 -1.04 8.86 22.09
CA VAL A 83 0.29 9.35 21.74
C VAL A 83 0.77 10.41 22.74
N VAL A 84 -0.08 11.37 23.14
CA VAL A 84 0.25 12.33 24.21
C VAL A 84 0.54 11.58 25.53
N GLY A 85 -0.27 10.58 25.87
CA GLY A 85 -0.08 9.75 27.07
C GLY A 85 1.26 9.01 27.11
N THR A 86 1.71 8.54 25.95
CA THR A 86 3.01 7.89 25.81
C THR A 86 4.18 8.87 25.87
N GLN A 87 4.06 10.01 25.19
CA GLN A 87 5.20 10.93 25.00
C GLN A 87 5.39 11.93 26.14
N MET A 88 4.34 12.28 26.89
CA MET A 88 4.39 13.35 27.87
C MET A 88 3.90 12.88 29.24
N PRO A 89 4.60 13.14 30.35
CA PRO A 89 4.08 12.82 31.69
C PRO A 89 2.83 13.64 32.04
N GLY A 90 1.82 12.99 32.63
CA GLY A 90 0.53 13.63 32.91
C GLY A 90 0.56 14.73 33.98
N TYR A 91 1.63 14.83 34.76
CA TYR A 91 1.82 15.88 35.78
C TYR A 91 2.45 17.17 35.21
N TYR A 92 2.75 17.22 33.91
CA TYR A 92 3.28 18.42 33.28
C TYR A 92 2.26 19.55 33.29
N PRO A 93 2.72 20.82 33.21
CA PRO A 93 1.83 21.98 33.17
C PRO A 93 0.79 21.85 32.05
N ARG A 94 -0.42 22.35 32.32
CA ARG A 94 -1.57 22.28 31.39
C ARG A 94 -1.23 22.78 29.99
N GLU A 95 -0.57 23.92 29.88
CA GLU A 95 -0.22 24.49 28.58
C GLU A 95 0.85 23.67 27.84
N THR A 96 1.74 22.98 28.56
CA THR A 96 2.67 22.02 27.97
C THR A 96 1.93 20.82 27.37
N LEU A 97 0.95 20.26 28.09
CA LEU A 97 0.13 19.16 27.57
C LEU A 97 -0.69 19.59 26.36
N ARG A 98 -1.22 20.82 26.35
CA ARG A 98 -1.96 21.39 25.20
C ARG A 98 -1.07 21.59 23.99
N ALA A 99 0.14 22.12 24.17
CA ALA A 99 1.10 22.27 23.09
C ALA A 99 1.46 20.90 22.47
N GLN A 100 1.69 19.89 23.32
CA GLN A 100 1.91 18.52 22.84
C GLN A 100 0.70 17.98 22.08
N ALA A 101 -0.52 18.20 22.57
CA ALA A 101 -1.73 17.75 21.91
C ALA A 101 -1.87 18.36 20.50
N VAL A 102 -1.61 19.66 20.34
CA VAL A 102 -1.59 20.32 19.03
C VAL A 102 -0.51 19.72 18.14
N PHE A 103 0.71 19.54 18.64
CA PHE A 103 1.81 18.95 17.88
C PHE A 103 1.45 17.55 17.34
N VAL A 104 0.96 16.67 18.21
CA VAL A 104 0.57 15.30 17.86
C VAL A 104 -0.57 15.30 16.85
N LYS A 105 -1.61 16.12 17.07
CA LYS A 105 -2.75 16.28 16.14
C LYS A 105 -2.26 16.69 14.75
N GLN A 106 -1.44 17.74 14.66
CA GLN A 106 -0.91 18.24 13.40
C GLN A 106 0.02 17.23 12.72
N TYR A 107 0.84 16.50 13.48
CA TYR A 107 1.72 15.47 12.95
C TYR A 107 0.93 14.34 12.28
N GLY A 108 -0.03 13.74 13.00
CA GLY A 108 -0.81 12.63 12.45
C GLY A 108 -1.67 13.07 11.26
N TRP A 109 -2.24 14.27 11.31
CA TRP A 109 -2.99 14.84 10.20
C TRP A 109 -2.11 15.08 8.97
N TYR A 110 -0.93 15.67 9.14
CA TYR A 110 0.00 15.94 8.05
C TYR A 110 0.33 14.66 7.26
N TYR A 111 0.65 13.57 7.93
CA TYR A 111 0.95 12.30 7.24
C TYR A 111 -0.29 11.57 6.70
N ALA A 112 -1.48 11.90 7.21
CA ALA A 112 -2.73 11.44 6.63
C ALA A 112 -3.15 12.26 5.40
N MET A 113 -2.51 13.39 5.07
CA MET A 113 -2.94 14.25 3.96
C MET A 113 -2.44 13.81 2.58
N LYS A 114 -3.25 14.02 1.54
CA LYS A 114 -2.83 13.87 0.14
C LYS A 114 -1.66 14.80 -0.16
N GLY A 115 -0.63 14.28 -0.84
CA GLY A 115 0.59 15.02 -1.19
C GLY A 115 1.65 15.04 -0.07
N HIS A 116 1.26 14.73 1.16
CA HIS A 116 2.17 14.60 2.31
C HIS A 116 2.25 13.16 2.84
N TRP A 117 1.33 12.29 2.40
CA TRP A 117 1.30 10.88 2.74
C TRP A 117 2.63 10.20 2.42
N ARG A 118 3.22 9.62 3.47
CA ARG A 118 4.45 8.80 3.41
C ARG A 118 4.23 7.39 3.96
N GLY A 119 2.96 6.99 4.06
CA GLY A 119 2.60 5.66 4.51
C GLY A 119 3.03 4.58 3.52
N GLY A 120 2.55 3.37 3.76
CA GLY A 120 2.84 2.23 2.91
C GLY A 120 1.64 1.32 2.81
N ARG A 121 1.91 0.05 2.51
CA ARG A 121 0.92 -1.02 2.53
C ARG A 121 1.22 -1.98 3.66
N ASP A 122 0.18 -2.45 4.34
CA ASP A 122 0.26 -3.51 5.33
C ASP A 122 0.45 -4.89 4.65
N VAL A 123 0.47 -5.97 5.42
CA VAL A 123 0.67 -7.33 4.89
C VAL A 123 -0.43 -7.79 3.93
N ASP A 124 -1.62 -7.19 4.02
CA ASP A 124 -2.76 -7.48 3.14
C ASP A 124 -2.79 -6.54 1.91
N GLY A 125 -1.74 -5.73 1.74
CA GLY A 125 -1.64 -4.77 0.64
C GLY A 125 -2.49 -3.52 0.84
N LEU A 126 -3.05 -3.28 2.03
CA LEU A 126 -3.92 -2.14 2.32
C LEU A 126 -3.12 -0.93 2.81
N CYS A 127 -3.50 0.27 2.36
CA CYS A 127 -2.78 1.50 2.70
C CYS A 127 -2.90 1.87 4.18
N TYR A 128 -1.81 2.30 4.82
CA TYR A 128 -1.84 2.95 6.14
C TYR A 128 -1.27 4.36 6.05
N ASP A 129 -1.60 5.21 7.02
CA ASP A 129 -1.16 6.61 7.09
C ASP A 129 0.16 6.74 7.87
N ILE A 130 0.25 6.06 9.01
CA ILE A 130 1.40 6.14 9.93
C ILE A 130 1.71 4.77 10.56
N LYS A 131 2.90 4.61 11.15
CA LYS A 131 3.27 3.44 11.94
C LYS A 131 3.15 3.72 13.43
N ASP A 132 2.91 2.68 14.22
CA ASP A 132 2.81 2.83 15.68
C ASP A 132 4.17 3.05 16.37
N ALA A 133 5.26 2.47 15.86
CA ALA A 133 6.62 2.72 16.33
C ALA A 133 7.41 3.63 15.37
N GLY A 134 8.39 4.36 15.91
CA GLY A 134 9.19 5.36 15.18
C GLY A 134 8.46 6.68 14.92
N ASP A 135 7.19 6.62 14.48
CA ASP A 135 6.42 7.78 14.01
C ASP A 135 5.48 8.38 15.08
N GLY A 136 5.49 7.91 16.34
CA GLY A 136 4.66 8.54 17.37
C GLY A 136 4.30 7.73 18.62
N TRP A 137 4.73 6.47 18.75
CA TRP A 137 4.49 5.63 19.93
C TRP A 137 3.01 5.44 20.28
N TYR A 138 2.21 4.97 19.32
CA TYR A 138 0.84 4.52 19.57
C TYR A 138 0.83 3.08 20.10
N ILE A 139 0.90 2.92 21.43
CA ILE A 139 0.99 1.62 22.11
C ILE A 139 -0.16 1.43 23.13
N PRO A 140 -1.42 1.44 22.67
CA PRO A 140 -2.59 1.48 23.57
C PRO A 140 -2.72 0.26 24.48
N GLU A 141 -2.12 -0.87 24.13
CA GLU A 141 -2.13 -2.10 24.95
C GLU A 141 -1.15 -2.04 26.13
N GLN A 142 -0.17 -1.13 26.08
CA GLN A 142 0.86 -0.99 27.13
C GLN A 142 0.68 0.27 27.95
N ARG A 143 0.18 1.34 27.33
CA ARG A 143 0.10 2.66 27.96
C ARG A 143 -1.18 3.40 27.59
N GLY A 144 -1.90 3.80 28.63
CA GLY A 144 -3.05 4.69 28.54
C GLY A 144 -2.65 6.15 28.67
N TYR A 145 -3.67 7.00 28.82
CA TYR A 145 -3.53 8.42 29.10
C TYR A 145 -4.25 8.77 30.41
N THR A 146 -3.74 9.78 31.11
CA THR A 146 -4.37 10.37 32.30
C THR A 146 -5.49 11.32 31.91
N ARG A 147 -6.30 11.71 32.89
CA ARG A 147 -7.34 12.73 32.69
C ARG A 147 -6.76 14.06 32.22
N SER A 148 -5.67 14.54 32.81
CA SER A 148 -5.01 15.79 32.42
C SER A 148 -4.55 15.80 30.95
N GLN A 149 -4.05 14.67 30.45
CA GLN A 149 -3.66 14.50 29.04
C GLN A 149 -4.87 14.47 28.12
N SER A 150 -5.93 13.72 28.49
CA SER A 150 -7.19 13.70 27.74
C SER A 150 -7.81 15.09 27.64
N ASP A 151 -7.91 15.81 28.76
CA ASP A 151 -8.49 17.15 28.84
C ASP A 151 -7.70 18.15 27.98
N ALA A 152 -6.37 17.99 27.87
CA ALA A 152 -5.54 18.82 27.01
C ALA A 152 -5.79 18.58 25.51
N VAL A 153 -5.97 17.32 25.10
CA VAL A 153 -6.39 16.99 23.72
C VAL A 153 -7.79 17.53 23.45
N ASP A 154 -8.71 17.35 24.40
CA ASP A 154 -10.09 17.77 24.25
C ASP A 154 -10.21 19.30 24.14
N ALA A 155 -9.42 20.03 24.92
CA ALA A 155 -9.38 21.49 24.90
C ALA A 155 -8.71 22.10 23.65
N THR A 156 -8.11 21.29 22.79
CA THR A 156 -7.37 21.75 21.59
C THR A 156 -7.90 21.10 20.31
N TRP A 157 -9.08 20.47 20.35
CA TRP A 157 -9.59 19.71 19.21
C TRP A 157 -10.19 20.59 18.12
N ASP A 158 -10.83 21.69 18.51
CA ASP A 158 -11.56 22.62 17.65
C ASP A 158 -10.64 23.54 16.83
#